data_AF-A0A6N7BGY2-F1
#
_entry.id   AF-A0A6N7BGY2-F1
#
_cell.length_a   1.000
_cell.length_b   1.000
_cell.length_c   1.000
_cell.angle_alpha   90.00
_cell.angle_beta   90.00
_cell.angle_gamma   90.00
#
_symmetry.space_group_name_H-M   'P 1'
#
loop_
_entity.id
_entity.type
_entity.pdbx_description
1 polymer ?
#
loop_
_entity_poly.entity_id
_entity_poly.type
_entity_poly.pdbx_seq_one_letter_code
_entity_poly.pdbx_strand_id
1 'polypeptide(L)'
;MLNLNKHIVRLLFAAVITASLFVTACSNDDNPVDSNGGTAKVAGRISSGNSMAKALSKTGNAETTASVQGAVVVLAQVQADGSLKTVSNQSVQTDVSGKFVIETNLSGANNLVVVATQGAAEWKAIVSATVQSGSTVYAPPLSVESTTETNLYIKLVSQGRANNIDATDLKILLSAQGAAHIGGNANAEAEFINALQAQSQATVQASGNSYFGLSSSQIQAMLHAKAEAKAKLDAALYNSGDTEDEAENDINEYDGWVCTNSSVNANVHAELMRIGVTTFLNATASMSANGRLAIAKSFYKRYAFVLSIAMKQQFQAAGASDAQISSVNSAGSSLYASIKTSNDLNQIADAFAQYHSTVKSQLKITLSSYANAIETTDTNINTTASAKTVLSTSLGGTISLDAIINAYVAFFNSVKSTTQATLVGASSTQVSAATQIMILANMN
;
A
#
# COMPACT_ATOMS: atom_id res chain seq x y z
N MET A 1 16.91 8.51 -40.29
CA MET A 1 17.48 7.48 -39.39
C MET A 1 17.60 8.10 -38.00
N LEU A 2 17.04 7.62 -36.90
CA LEU A 2 16.09 6.53 -36.62
C LEU A 2 15.43 6.95 -35.29
N ASN A 3 14.25 7.56 -35.33
CA ASN A 3 13.51 8.01 -34.13
C ASN A 3 12.55 6.90 -33.63
N LEU A 4 13.04 5.65 -33.66
CA LEU A 4 12.22 4.44 -33.50
C LEU A 4 12.32 3.81 -32.09
N ASN A 5 13.17 4.33 -31.20
CA ASN A 5 13.46 3.67 -29.92
C ASN A 5 12.56 4.03 -28.73
N LYS A 6 11.82 5.15 -28.75
CA LYS A 6 10.98 5.53 -27.58
C LYS A 6 9.62 4.84 -27.54
N HIS A 7 9.05 4.51 -28.71
CA HIS A 7 7.77 3.79 -28.78
C HIS A 7 7.93 2.28 -28.61
N ILE A 8 9.05 1.70 -29.03
CA ILE A 8 9.34 0.26 -28.87
C ILE A 8 9.55 -0.10 -27.39
N VAL A 9 10.15 0.78 -26.57
CA VAL A 9 10.28 0.55 -25.11
C VAL A 9 8.92 0.66 -24.39
N ARG A 10 8.05 1.59 -24.79
CA ARG A 10 6.67 1.69 -24.24
C ARG A 10 5.80 0.48 -24.63
N LEU A 11 5.97 -0.06 -25.84
CA LEU A 11 5.29 -1.27 -26.29
C LEU A 11 5.87 -2.56 -25.69
N LEU A 12 7.17 -2.63 -25.42
CA LEU A 12 7.79 -3.75 -24.70
C LEU A 12 7.35 -3.80 -23.24
N PHE A 13 7.16 -2.66 -22.56
CA PHE A 13 6.59 -2.65 -21.20
C PHE A 13 5.11 -3.06 -21.17
N ALA A 14 4.33 -2.73 -22.20
CA ALA A 14 2.95 -3.21 -22.34
C ALA A 14 2.88 -4.70 -22.75
N ALA A 15 3.81 -5.17 -23.59
CA ALA A 15 3.84 -6.54 -24.10
C ALA A 15 4.41 -7.57 -23.09
N VAL A 16 5.33 -7.16 -22.21
CA VAL A 16 5.89 -8.03 -21.15
C VAL A 16 4.85 -8.35 -20.05
N ILE A 17 3.79 -7.56 -19.91
CA ILE A 17 2.66 -7.88 -19.03
C ILE A 17 1.74 -8.97 -19.64
N THR A 18 1.75 -9.13 -20.97
CA THR A 18 0.87 -10.09 -21.70
C THR A 18 1.52 -11.43 -22.06
N ALA A 19 2.82 -11.62 -21.83
CA ALA A 19 3.50 -12.87 -22.18
C ALA A 19 3.80 -13.73 -20.93
N SER A 20 2.96 -14.75 -20.73
CA SER A 20 3.26 -15.99 -19.98
C SER A 20 3.49 -15.87 -18.47
N LEU A 21 2.40 -15.70 -17.71
CA LEU A 21 2.27 -16.22 -16.34
C LEU A 21 1.83 -17.69 -16.38
N PHE A 22 2.71 -18.55 -16.89
CA PHE A 22 2.78 -19.96 -16.48
C PHE A 22 4.07 -20.11 -15.69
N VAL A 23 4.11 -19.49 -14.51
CA VAL A 23 5.13 -19.78 -13.51
C VAL A 23 4.47 -20.77 -12.56
N THR A 24 4.76 -22.06 -12.77
CA THR A 24 4.66 -23.07 -11.71
C THR A 24 5.56 -22.60 -10.58
N ALA A 25 4.98 -21.90 -9.60
CA ALA A 25 5.61 -21.61 -8.34
C ALA A 25 5.78 -22.93 -7.59
N CYS A 26 6.96 -23.53 -7.68
CA CYS A 26 7.41 -24.46 -6.67
C CYS A 26 7.98 -23.62 -5.52
N SER A 27 7.11 -23.10 -4.65
CA SER A 27 7.51 -22.72 -3.30
C SER A 27 7.37 -23.96 -2.42
N ASN A 28 8.46 -24.38 -1.79
CA ASN A 28 8.38 -25.33 -0.68
C ASN A 28 7.54 -24.66 0.43
N ASP A 29 6.29 -25.11 0.53
CA ASP A 29 5.28 -24.62 1.46
C ASP A 29 5.53 -25.24 2.85
N ASP A 30 5.62 -24.39 3.88
CA ASP A 30 5.47 -24.78 5.29
C ASP A 30 4.00 -24.64 5.75
N ASN A 31 3.06 -24.74 4.80
CA ASN A 31 1.66 -25.04 5.09
C ASN A 31 1.49 -26.56 5.08
N PRO A 32 0.79 -27.18 6.05
CA PRO A 32 0.56 -28.63 6.04
C PRO A 32 -0.25 -29.01 4.79
N VAL A 33 0.42 -29.62 3.82
CA VAL A 33 -0.18 -30.16 2.59
C VAL A 33 -0.53 -31.62 2.84
N ASP A 34 -1.81 -31.94 3.00
CA ASP A 34 -2.26 -33.32 2.88
C ASP A 34 -2.29 -33.68 1.39
N SER A 35 -1.28 -34.43 0.96
CA SER A 35 -1.10 -34.88 -0.42
C SER A 35 -2.09 -35.99 -0.75
N ASN A 36 -3.32 -35.65 -1.15
CA ASN A 36 -4.25 -36.59 -1.81
C ASN A 36 -5.29 -35.80 -2.62
N GLY A 37 -5.01 -35.47 -3.88
CA GLY A 37 -6.00 -35.09 -4.91
C GLY A 37 -7.20 -34.22 -4.47
N GLY A 38 -6.99 -33.28 -3.54
CA GLY A 38 -8.05 -32.68 -2.75
C GLY A 38 -8.64 -31.43 -3.39
N THR A 39 -9.90 -31.12 -3.07
CA THR A 39 -10.50 -29.81 -3.37
C THR A 39 -9.72 -28.71 -2.65
N ALA A 40 -9.71 -27.51 -3.22
CA ALA A 40 -9.16 -26.35 -2.55
C ALA A 40 -10.19 -25.74 -1.59
N LYS A 41 -9.73 -25.15 -0.48
CA LYS A 41 -10.60 -24.58 0.55
C LYS A 41 -10.39 -23.07 0.68
N VAL A 42 -11.47 -22.34 0.84
CA VAL A 42 -11.47 -20.91 1.20
C VAL A 42 -12.18 -20.76 2.54
N ALA A 43 -11.42 -20.41 3.58
CA ALA A 43 -11.94 -20.15 4.92
C ALA A 43 -12.14 -18.64 5.14
N GLY A 44 -13.14 -18.26 5.92
CA GLY A 44 -13.38 -16.86 6.24
C GLY A 44 -14.39 -16.68 7.36
N ARG A 45 -14.68 -15.42 7.70
CA ARG A 45 -15.65 -15.05 8.73
C ARG A 45 -16.37 -13.76 8.39
N ILE A 46 -17.57 -13.57 8.92
CA ILE A 46 -18.28 -12.28 8.86
C ILE A 46 -17.91 -11.47 10.10
N SER A 47 -17.47 -10.22 9.90
CA SER A 47 -17.07 -9.32 10.98
C SER A 47 -18.28 -8.86 11.80
N SER A 48 -18.10 -8.83 13.12
CA SER A 48 -19.16 -8.50 14.10
C SER A 48 -19.36 -7.00 14.31
N GLY A 49 -18.46 -6.15 13.77
CA GLY A 49 -18.46 -4.69 13.92
C GLY A 49 -19.55 -3.95 13.15
N ASN A 50 -20.37 -4.65 12.37
CA ASN A 50 -21.44 -4.03 11.60
C ASN A 50 -22.58 -3.57 12.54
N SER A 51 -22.97 -2.30 12.44
CA SER A 51 -24.22 -1.78 13.04
C SER A 51 -25.45 -2.60 12.62
N MET A 52 -25.39 -3.25 11.46
CA MET A 52 -26.40 -4.17 10.94
C MET A 52 -26.36 -5.57 11.59
N ALA A 53 -25.18 -6.06 12.01
CA ALA A 53 -25.06 -7.29 12.80
C ALA A 53 -25.62 -7.08 14.23
N LYS A 54 -25.38 -5.91 14.83
CA LYS A 54 -26.03 -5.48 16.09
C LYS A 54 -27.56 -5.36 15.98
N ALA A 55 -28.09 -4.98 14.81
CA ALA A 55 -29.52 -4.89 14.58
C ALA A 55 -30.19 -6.28 14.45
N LEU A 56 -29.43 -7.29 14.01
CA LEU A 56 -29.89 -8.68 13.86
C LEU A 56 -29.67 -9.52 15.14
N SER A 57 -28.74 -9.14 16.02
CA SER A 57 -28.47 -9.84 17.28
C SER A 57 -29.46 -9.50 18.42
N LYS A 58 -30.71 -9.13 18.11
CA LYS A 58 -31.74 -8.78 19.10
C LYS A 58 -32.27 -10.01 19.84
N THR A 59 -31.44 -10.68 20.63
CA THR A 59 -31.87 -11.58 21.71
C THR A 59 -30.75 -11.76 22.74
N GLY A 60 -30.86 -11.04 23.85
CA GLY A 60 -30.15 -11.37 25.09
C GLY A 60 -29.17 -10.30 25.55
N ASN A 61 -29.36 -9.84 26.79
CA ASN A 61 -28.48 -8.90 27.49
C ASN A 61 -27.11 -9.55 27.77
N ALA A 62 -26.17 -9.40 26.84
CA ALA A 62 -24.73 -9.48 27.05
C ALA A 62 -24.05 -8.81 25.86
N GLU A 63 -22.97 -8.07 26.08
CA GLU A 63 -22.10 -7.52 25.02
C GLU A 63 -21.29 -8.66 24.37
N THR A 64 -21.98 -9.63 23.77
CA THR A 64 -21.35 -10.61 22.89
C THR A 64 -21.23 -9.99 21.51
N THR A 65 -20.02 -10.04 20.94
CA THR A 65 -19.75 -9.73 19.54
C THR A 65 -20.80 -10.41 18.66
N ALA A 66 -21.63 -9.61 17.97
CA ALA A 66 -22.71 -10.11 17.16
C ALA A 66 -22.15 -10.89 15.95
N SER A 67 -21.98 -12.20 16.08
CA SER A 67 -21.62 -13.09 14.98
C SER A 67 -22.83 -13.34 14.08
N VAL A 68 -22.61 -13.34 12.77
CA VAL A 68 -23.67 -13.58 11.78
C VAL A 68 -23.75 -15.08 11.49
N GLN A 69 -24.61 -15.80 12.22
CA GLN A 69 -24.87 -17.23 12.01
C GLN A 69 -25.91 -17.45 10.89
N GLY A 70 -25.72 -18.51 10.09
CA GLY A 70 -26.70 -18.99 9.12
C GLY A 70 -26.75 -18.17 7.82
N ALA A 71 -25.81 -17.26 7.58
CA ALA A 71 -25.66 -16.59 6.30
C ALA A 71 -25.21 -17.59 5.24
N VAL A 72 -25.81 -17.55 4.05
CA VAL A 72 -25.45 -18.42 2.92
C VAL A 72 -24.23 -17.83 2.23
N VAL A 73 -23.16 -18.63 2.14
CA VAL A 73 -21.86 -18.21 1.62
C VAL A 73 -21.50 -19.01 0.36
N VAL A 74 -21.02 -18.31 -0.65
CA VAL A 74 -20.49 -18.89 -1.90
C VAL A 74 -19.14 -18.28 -2.26
N LEU A 75 -18.35 -19.04 -3.04
CA LEU A 75 -17.18 -18.51 -3.72
C LEU A 75 -17.57 -18.19 -5.16
N ALA A 76 -17.29 -16.98 -5.62
CA ALA A 76 -17.52 -16.56 -6.99
C ALA A 76 -16.24 -16.04 -7.65
N GLN A 77 -16.16 -16.21 -8.96
CA GLN A 77 -15.12 -15.61 -9.79
C GLN A 77 -15.70 -14.41 -10.53
N VAL A 78 -15.03 -13.26 -10.40
CA VAL A 78 -15.37 -12.05 -11.13
C VAL A 78 -15.01 -12.24 -12.61
N GLN A 79 -16.01 -12.11 -13.47
CA GLN A 79 -15.86 -12.19 -14.92
C GLN A 79 -15.43 -10.85 -15.52
N ALA A 80 -14.97 -10.86 -16.76
CA ALA A 80 -14.48 -9.66 -17.46
C ALA A 80 -15.56 -8.59 -17.71
N ASP A 81 -16.84 -8.93 -17.59
CA ASP A 81 -17.96 -7.97 -17.65
C ASP A 81 -18.38 -7.46 -16.26
N GLY A 82 -17.70 -7.89 -15.20
CA GLY A 82 -18.04 -7.59 -13.80
C GLY A 82 -19.11 -8.49 -13.20
N SER A 83 -19.66 -9.46 -13.94
CA SER A 83 -20.59 -10.43 -13.38
C SER A 83 -19.87 -11.43 -12.45
N LEU A 84 -20.62 -12.03 -11.53
CA LEU A 84 -20.11 -13.03 -10.59
C LEU A 84 -20.56 -14.43 -11.04
N LYS A 85 -19.60 -15.30 -11.34
CA LYS A 85 -19.84 -16.72 -11.61
C LYS A 85 -19.54 -17.54 -10.37
N THR A 86 -20.53 -18.24 -9.82
CA THR A 86 -20.30 -19.17 -8.70
C THR A 86 -19.35 -20.29 -9.12
N VAL A 87 -18.33 -20.54 -8.29
CA VAL A 87 -17.27 -21.54 -8.50
C VAL A 87 -17.06 -22.43 -7.27
N SER A 88 -17.82 -22.23 -6.20
CA SER A 88 -17.90 -23.17 -5.09
C SER A 88 -18.64 -24.44 -5.51
N ASN A 89 -18.24 -25.57 -4.93
CA ASN A 89 -18.89 -26.87 -5.17
C ASN A 89 -20.33 -26.89 -4.63
N GLN A 90 -20.57 -26.15 -3.55
CA GLN A 90 -21.86 -25.95 -2.91
C GLN A 90 -21.90 -24.59 -2.20
N SER A 91 -23.08 -24.11 -1.87
CA SER A 91 -23.24 -23.04 -0.88
C SER A 91 -23.09 -23.62 0.53
N VAL A 92 -22.44 -22.88 1.43
CA VAL A 92 -22.31 -23.24 2.84
C VAL A 92 -23.02 -22.22 3.71
N GLN A 93 -23.21 -22.52 4.99
CA GLN A 93 -23.75 -21.56 5.96
C GLN A 93 -22.70 -21.20 6.99
N THR A 94 -22.73 -19.96 7.46
CA THR A 94 -21.89 -19.54 8.58
C THR A 94 -22.30 -20.24 9.88
N ASP A 95 -21.31 -20.62 10.68
CA ASP A 95 -21.52 -21.21 12.00
C ASP A 95 -21.91 -20.18 13.08
N VAL A 96 -22.04 -20.62 14.32
CA VAL A 96 -22.37 -19.77 15.48
C VAL A 96 -21.36 -18.65 15.72
N SER A 97 -20.12 -18.79 15.23
CA SER A 97 -19.05 -17.78 15.31
C SER A 97 -18.97 -16.91 14.05
N GLY A 98 -19.90 -17.09 13.10
CA GLY A 98 -19.87 -16.38 11.82
C GLY A 98 -18.79 -16.87 10.85
N LYS A 99 -18.18 -18.03 11.11
CA LYS A 99 -17.11 -18.62 10.28
C LYS A 99 -17.69 -19.55 9.22
N PHE A 100 -16.97 -19.71 8.13
CA PHE A 100 -17.32 -20.63 7.03
C PHE A 100 -16.06 -21.22 6.40
N VAL A 101 -16.23 -22.37 5.74
CA VAL A 101 -15.21 -22.98 4.86
C VAL A 101 -15.91 -23.43 3.59
N ILE A 102 -15.48 -22.90 2.44
CA ILE A 102 -16.01 -23.23 1.12
C ILE A 102 -15.03 -24.13 0.40
N GLU A 103 -15.54 -25.18 -0.25
CA GLU A 103 -14.74 -26.04 -1.13
C GLU A 103 -14.93 -25.66 -2.60
N THR A 104 -13.86 -25.72 -3.38
CA THR A 104 -13.85 -25.50 -4.82
C THR A 104 -12.92 -26.46 -5.54
N ASN A 105 -13.26 -26.81 -6.78
CA ASN A 105 -12.40 -27.60 -7.66
C ASN A 105 -11.40 -26.74 -8.44
N LEU A 106 -11.35 -25.42 -8.19
CA LEU A 106 -10.40 -24.53 -8.84
C LEU A 106 -8.96 -24.79 -8.36
N SER A 107 -8.01 -24.64 -9.27
CA SER A 107 -6.58 -24.62 -9.00
C SER A 107 -5.91 -23.57 -9.89
N GLY A 108 -5.12 -22.68 -9.30
CA GLY A 108 -4.48 -21.56 -10.00
C GLY A 108 -5.43 -20.43 -10.42
N ALA A 109 -6.63 -20.34 -9.82
CA ALA A 109 -7.61 -19.32 -10.17
C ALA A 109 -7.35 -17.98 -9.47
N ASN A 110 -7.63 -16.90 -10.19
CA ASN A 110 -7.59 -15.51 -9.73
C ASN A 110 -8.98 -14.85 -9.80
N ASN A 111 -9.08 -13.60 -9.33
CA ASN A 111 -10.30 -12.79 -9.31
C ASN A 111 -11.43 -13.43 -8.50
N LEU A 112 -11.08 -13.98 -7.35
CA LEU A 112 -12.01 -14.70 -6.49
C LEU A 112 -12.56 -13.78 -5.41
N VAL A 113 -13.86 -13.88 -5.18
CA VAL A 113 -14.57 -13.15 -4.14
C VAL A 113 -15.46 -14.11 -3.36
N VAL A 114 -15.49 -13.95 -2.05
CA VAL A 114 -16.50 -14.59 -1.21
C VAL A 114 -17.70 -13.68 -1.14
N VAL A 115 -18.90 -14.25 -1.28
CA VAL A 115 -20.17 -13.54 -1.10
C VAL A 115 -21.00 -14.27 -0.04
N ALA A 116 -21.39 -13.56 1.00
CA ALA A 116 -22.30 -14.03 2.04
C ALA A 116 -23.62 -13.25 1.97
N THR A 117 -24.74 -13.94 2.11
CA THR A 117 -26.09 -13.34 2.07
C THR A 117 -26.94 -13.81 3.23
N GLN A 118 -27.70 -12.89 3.84
CA GLN A 118 -28.71 -13.22 4.84
C GLN A 118 -29.89 -12.25 4.72
N GLY A 119 -31.02 -12.74 4.21
CA GLY A 119 -32.15 -11.87 3.88
C GLY A 119 -31.75 -10.84 2.83
N ALA A 120 -31.88 -9.55 3.15
CA ALA A 120 -31.46 -8.44 2.29
C ALA A 120 -30.01 -7.99 2.50
N ALA A 121 -29.32 -8.54 3.51
CA ALA A 121 -27.92 -8.21 3.77
C ALA A 121 -26.99 -9.02 2.88
N GLU A 122 -25.95 -8.36 2.38
CA GLU A 122 -24.89 -8.94 1.56
C GLU A 122 -23.54 -8.46 2.09
N TRP A 123 -22.59 -9.38 2.21
CA TRP A 123 -21.21 -9.07 2.55
C TRP A 123 -20.28 -9.74 1.54
N LYS A 124 -19.18 -9.06 1.21
CA LYS A 124 -18.19 -9.56 0.26
C LYS A 124 -16.77 -9.37 0.77
N ALA A 125 -15.86 -10.23 0.33
CA ALA A 125 -14.43 -10.06 0.53
C ALA A 125 -13.66 -10.63 -0.66
N ILE A 126 -12.55 -9.98 -1.02
CA ILE A 126 -11.66 -10.44 -2.09
C ILE A 126 -10.70 -11.48 -1.52
N VAL A 127 -10.52 -12.61 -2.22
CA VAL A 127 -9.48 -13.61 -1.90
C VAL A 127 -8.25 -13.26 -2.74
N SER A 128 -7.21 -12.72 -2.10
CA SER A 128 -5.99 -12.26 -2.79
C SER A 128 -4.96 -13.38 -3.01
N ALA A 129 -5.01 -14.43 -2.18
CA ALA A 129 -4.18 -15.61 -2.33
C ALA A 129 -4.61 -16.49 -3.53
N THR A 130 -3.63 -17.06 -4.22
CA THR A 130 -3.89 -18.03 -5.30
C THR A 130 -4.45 -19.31 -4.69
N VAL A 131 -5.65 -19.72 -5.11
CA VAL A 131 -6.27 -20.98 -4.67
C VAL A 131 -5.60 -22.16 -5.38
N GLN A 132 -5.01 -23.08 -4.63
CA GLN A 132 -4.40 -24.31 -5.15
C GLN A 132 -5.12 -25.56 -4.60
N SER A 133 -5.25 -26.59 -5.44
CA SER A 133 -5.79 -27.90 -5.02
C SER A 133 -5.03 -28.44 -3.81
N GLY A 134 -5.77 -28.93 -2.80
CA GLY A 134 -5.20 -29.43 -1.55
C GLY A 134 -4.73 -28.36 -0.55
N SER A 135 -4.88 -27.07 -0.85
CA SER A 135 -4.55 -25.97 0.06
C SER A 135 -5.79 -25.31 0.66
N THR A 136 -5.61 -24.67 1.82
CA THR A 136 -6.59 -23.74 2.39
C THR A 136 -6.03 -22.33 2.27
N VAL A 137 -6.81 -21.43 1.66
CA VAL A 137 -6.55 -19.99 1.69
C VAL A 137 -7.61 -19.29 2.53
N TYR A 138 -7.31 -18.06 2.92
CA TYR A 138 -8.17 -17.27 3.79
C TYR A 138 -8.74 -16.07 3.03
N ALA A 139 -9.99 -15.72 3.32
CA ALA A 139 -10.56 -14.44 2.99
C ALA A 139 -10.46 -13.52 4.21
N PRO A 140 -10.17 -12.22 4.04
CA PRO A 140 -10.27 -11.26 5.14
C PRO A 140 -11.71 -11.21 5.66
N PRO A 141 -11.95 -10.68 6.87
CA PRO A 141 -13.29 -10.60 7.44
C PRO A 141 -14.27 -9.89 6.51
N LEU A 142 -15.43 -10.51 6.28
CA LEU A 142 -16.50 -9.93 5.49
C LEU A 142 -17.18 -8.80 6.28
N SER A 143 -16.98 -7.56 5.84
CA SER A 143 -17.44 -6.33 6.48
C SER A 143 -18.01 -5.34 5.44
N VAL A 144 -18.52 -4.18 5.88
CA VAL A 144 -18.92 -3.08 4.97
C VAL A 144 -17.72 -2.55 4.18
N GLU A 145 -16.56 -2.46 4.82
CA GLU A 145 -15.29 -2.05 4.21
C GLU A 145 -14.89 -3.03 3.12
N SER A 146 -14.76 -4.33 3.44
CA SER A 146 -14.37 -5.35 2.46
C SER A 146 -15.42 -5.52 1.34
N THR A 147 -16.69 -5.22 1.62
CA THR A 147 -17.75 -5.20 0.60
C THR A 147 -17.54 -4.05 -0.38
N THR A 148 -17.17 -2.87 0.12
CA THR A 148 -16.87 -1.70 -0.72
C THR A 148 -15.61 -1.94 -1.56
N GLU A 149 -14.55 -2.47 -0.94
CA GLU A 149 -13.34 -2.91 -1.66
C GLU A 149 -13.69 -3.90 -2.77
N THR A 150 -14.50 -4.91 -2.46
CA THR A 150 -14.88 -5.95 -3.43
C THR A 150 -15.69 -5.36 -4.59
N ASN A 151 -16.62 -4.45 -4.32
CA ASN A 151 -17.40 -3.78 -5.37
C ASN A 151 -16.50 -2.91 -6.28
N LEU A 152 -15.51 -2.22 -5.71
CA LEU A 152 -14.51 -1.48 -6.49
C LEU A 152 -13.63 -2.42 -7.32
N TYR A 153 -13.22 -3.55 -6.76
CA TYR A 153 -12.44 -4.55 -7.47
C TYR A 153 -13.20 -5.15 -8.65
N ILE A 154 -14.49 -5.46 -8.48
CA ILE A 154 -15.35 -5.91 -9.57
C ILE A 154 -15.37 -4.90 -10.72
N LYS A 155 -15.44 -3.60 -10.41
CA LYS A 155 -15.35 -2.53 -11.41
C LYS A 155 -13.99 -2.52 -12.09
N LEU A 156 -12.89 -2.66 -11.33
CA LEU A 156 -11.54 -2.75 -11.91
C LEU A 156 -11.40 -3.92 -12.89
N VAL A 157 -11.95 -5.09 -12.56
CA VAL A 157 -11.97 -6.25 -13.47
C VAL A 157 -12.78 -5.92 -14.72
N SER A 158 -13.99 -5.39 -14.58
CA SER A 158 -14.86 -5.04 -15.71
C SER A 158 -14.27 -3.99 -16.67
N GLN A 159 -13.38 -3.13 -16.15
CA GLN A 159 -12.70 -2.09 -16.91
C GLN A 159 -11.34 -2.54 -17.48
N GLY A 160 -10.95 -3.80 -17.26
CA GLY A 160 -9.63 -4.32 -17.67
C GLY A 160 -8.45 -3.70 -16.91
N ARG A 161 -8.70 -3.16 -15.71
CA ARG A 161 -7.71 -2.43 -14.88
C ARG A 161 -7.11 -3.27 -13.75
N ALA A 162 -7.69 -4.43 -13.44
CA ALA A 162 -7.22 -5.33 -12.38
C ALA A 162 -5.81 -5.91 -12.60
N ASN A 163 -5.22 -5.76 -13.79
CA ASN A 163 -3.82 -6.11 -14.05
C ASN A 163 -2.82 -5.04 -13.53
N ASN A 164 -3.29 -3.80 -13.34
CA ASN A 164 -2.45 -2.67 -12.92
C ASN A 164 -2.68 -2.26 -11.46
N ILE A 165 -3.83 -2.63 -10.90
CA ILE A 165 -4.23 -2.34 -9.52
C ILE A 165 -4.57 -3.68 -8.88
N ASP A 166 -3.79 -4.07 -7.88
CA ASP A 166 -4.01 -5.34 -7.18
C ASP A 166 -5.21 -5.20 -6.23
N ALA A 167 -5.92 -6.30 -5.97
CA ALA A 167 -6.92 -6.36 -4.91
C ALA A 167 -6.36 -5.93 -3.55
N THR A 168 -5.09 -6.25 -3.28
CA THR A 168 -4.41 -5.86 -2.05
C THR A 168 -4.27 -4.34 -1.95
N ASP A 169 -4.10 -3.61 -3.06
CA ASP A 169 -4.03 -2.13 -3.02
C ASP A 169 -5.32 -1.53 -2.46
N LEU A 170 -6.48 -2.16 -2.71
CA LEU A 170 -7.75 -1.72 -2.13
C LEU A 170 -7.79 -1.96 -0.61
N LYS A 171 -7.42 -3.17 -0.16
CA LYS A 171 -7.42 -3.55 1.27
C LYS A 171 -6.56 -2.65 2.14
N ILE A 172 -5.40 -2.25 1.62
CA ILE A 172 -4.41 -1.48 2.37
C ILE A 172 -4.64 0.04 2.29
N LEU A 173 -5.47 0.52 1.36
CA LEU A 173 -5.73 1.96 1.17
C LEU A 173 -7.13 2.38 1.61
N LEU A 174 -8.13 1.51 1.46
CA LEU A 174 -9.51 1.84 1.71
C LEU A 174 -9.91 1.46 3.14
N SER A 175 -9.63 2.34 4.10
CA SER A 175 -10.10 2.18 5.47
C SER A 175 -11.63 2.20 5.57
N ALA A 176 -12.20 1.74 6.70
CA ALA A 176 -13.63 1.85 6.99
C ALA A 176 -14.23 3.26 6.74
N GLN A 177 -13.49 4.33 7.08
CA GLN A 177 -13.91 5.71 6.82
C GLN A 177 -13.89 6.03 5.31
N GLY A 178 -12.86 5.62 4.59
CA GLY A 178 -12.78 5.78 3.14
C GLY A 178 -13.90 5.00 2.43
N ALA A 179 -14.16 3.76 2.85
CA ALA A 179 -15.24 2.93 2.35
C ALA A 179 -16.61 3.58 2.56
N ALA A 180 -16.86 4.18 3.73
CA ALA A 180 -18.12 4.89 4.01
C ALA A 180 -18.34 6.12 3.11
N HIS A 181 -17.26 6.79 2.66
CA HIS A 181 -17.35 7.93 1.76
C HIS A 181 -17.46 7.56 0.27
N ILE A 182 -16.87 6.43 -0.12
CA ILE A 182 -16.82 5.98 -1.50
C ILE A 182 -18.02 5.08 -1.83
N GLY A 183 -18.33 4.12 -0.96
CA GLY A 183 -19.29 3.06 -1.24
C GLY A 183 -20.67 3.56 -1.61
N GLY A 184 -21.18 3.12 -2.75
CA GLY A 184 -22.52 3.48 -3.24
C GLY A 184 -22.60 4.86 -3.91
N ASN A 185 -21.50 5.62 -3.96
CA ASN A 185 -21.41 6.87 -4.70
C ASN A 185 -20.60 6.66 -5.99
N ALA A 186 -21.30 6.51 -7.11
CA ALA A 186 -20.69 6.19 -8.41
C ALA A 186 -19.60 7.20 -8.85
N ASN A 187 -19.76 8.48 -8.52
CA ASN A 187 -18.76 9.50 -8.85
C ASN A 187 -17.51 9.35 -7.98
N ALA A 188 -17.68 9.19 -6.66
CA ALA A 188 -16.56 9.00 -5.74
C ALA A 188 -15.79 7.69 -6.04
N GLU A 189 -16.50 6.63 -6.40
CA GLU A 189 -15.91 5.35 -6.83
C GLU A 189 -15.08 5.52 -8.12
N ALA A 190 -15.60 6.26 -9.10
CA ALA A 190 -14.89 6.53 -10.34
C ALA A 190 -13.64 7.41 -10.12
N GLU A 191 -13.75 8.46 -9.30
CA GLU A 191 -12.63 9.32 -8.92
C GLU A 191 -11.54 8.53 -8.20
N PHE A 192 -11.92 7.70 -7.22
CA PHE A 192 -10.99 6.84 -6.49
C PHE A 192 -10.26 5.85 -7.42
N ILE A 193 -10.99 5.13 -8.27
CA ILE A 193 -10.40 4.18 -9.23
C ILE A 193 -9.44 4.87 -10.19
N ASN A 194 -9.82 6.03 -10.74
CA ASN A 194 -8.96 6.80 -11.64
C ASN A 194 -7.69 7.30 -10.94
N ALA A 195 -7.81 7.77 -9.70
CA ALA A 195 -6.67 8.21 -8.91
C ALA A 195 -5.73 7.06 -8.55
N LEU A 196 -6.27 5.90 -8.19
CA LEU A 196 -5.47 4.69 -7.92
C LEU A 196 -4.73 4.20 -9.18
N GLN A 197 -5.37 4.31 -10.35
CA GLN A 197 -4.72 4.03 -11.63
C GLN A 197 -3.58 5.00 -11.93
N ALA A 198 -3.81 6.31 -11.75
CA ALA A 198 -2.79 7.32 -11.95
C ALA A 198 -1.59 7.10 -11.02
N GLN A 199 -1.86 6.78 -9.75
CA GLN A 199 -0.84 6.44 -8.77
C GLN A 199 -0.02 5.21 -9.17
N SER A 200 -0.69 4.10 -9.55
CA SER A 200 0.00 2.88 -9.99
C SER A 200 0.88 3.15 -11.21
N GLN A 201 0.36 3.87 -12.21
CA GLN A 201 1.11 4.25 -13.40
C GLN A 201 2.31 5.13 -13.09
N ALA A 202 2.17 6.10 -12.18
CA ALA A 202 3.26 6.96 -11.74
C ALA A 202 4.39 6.15 -11.09
N THR A 203 4.03 5.23 -10.19
CA THR A 203 5.01 4.40 -9.47
C THR A 203 5.74 3.45 -10.43
N VAL A 204 5.03 2.81 -11.38
CA VAL A 204 5.66 1.94 -12.39
C VAL A 204 6.57 2.76 -13.31
N GLN A 205 6.10 3.91 -13.79
CA GLN A 205 6.89 4.77 -14.67
C GLN A 205 8.12 5.35 -13.97
N ALA A 206 7.98 5.77 -12.71
CA ALA A 206 9.09 6.21 -11.88
C ALA A 206 10.10 5.08 -11.67
N SER A 207 9.65 3.85 -11.39
CA SER A 207 10.53 2.69 -11.22
C SER A 207 11.47 2.48 -12.41
N GLY A 208 10.98 2.72 -13.64
CA GLY A 208 11.78 2.63 -14.87
C GLY A 208 12.59 3.89 -15.23
N ASN A 209 12.47 4.99 -14.49
CA ASN A 209 13.26 6.19 -14.72
C ASN A 209 14.72 5.95 -14.29
N SER A 210 15.68 6.50 -15.05
CA SER A 210 17.11 6.29 -14.82
C SER A 210 17.63 6.72 -13.46
N TYR A 211 16.92 7.62 -12.76
CA TYR A 211 17.26 8.00 -11.39
C TYR A 211 17.09 6.83 -10.40
N PHE A 212 15.96 6.12 -10.48
CA PHE A 212 15.69 4.96 -9.63
C PHE A 212 16.34 3.70 -10.17
N GLY A 213 16.37 3.56 -11.51
CA GLY A 213 17.16 2.58 -12.23
C GLY A 213 16.83 1.14 -11.87
N LEU A 214 15.59 0.84 -11.45
CA LEU A 214 15.22 -0.51 -11.06
C LEU A 214 15.33 -1.45 -12.25
N SER A 215 16.13 -2.50 -12.09
CA SER A 215 16.25 -3.54 -13.12
C SER A 215 14.92 -4.32 -13.24
N SER A 216 14.73 -4.99 -14.38
CA SER A 216 13.60 -5.91 -14.53
C SER A 216 13.59 -6.98 -13.44
N SER A 217 14.75 -7.47 -12.98
CA SER A 217 14.82 -8.45 -11.90
C SER A 217 14.39 -7.89 -10.55
N GLN A 218 14.72 -6.63 -10.24
CA GLN A 218 14.26 -5.96 -9.02
C GLN A 218 12.76 -5.69 -9.04
N ILE A 219 12.21 -5.29 -10.18
CA ILE A 219 10.75 -5.13 -10.35
C ILE A 219 10.05 -6.49 -10.14
N GLN A 220 10.57 -7.57 -10.72
CA GLN A 220 10.01 -8.92 -10.53
C GLN A 220 10.13 -9.39 -9.07
N ALA A 221 11.26 -9.16 -8.41
CA ALA A 221 11.44 -9.48 -6.99
C ALA A 221 10.46 -8.70 -6.10
N MET A 222 10.20 -7.43 -6.41
CA MET A 222 9.18 -6.64 -5.72
C MET A 222 7.78 -7.20 -5.94
N LEU A 223 7.41 -7.57 -7.17
CA LEU A 223 6.12 -8.18 -7.46
C LEU A 223 5.96 -9.54 -6.74
N HIS A 224 7.02 -10.35 -6.69
CA HIS A 224 7.04 -11.60 -5.95
C HIS A 224 6.85 -11.38 -4.45
N ALA A 225 7.59 -10.45 -3.85
CA ALA A 225 7.45 -10.10 -2.43
C ALA A 225 6.03 -9.61 -2.09
N LYS A 226 5.40 -8.82 -2.97
CA LYS A 226 3.99 -8.41 -2.83
C LYS A 226 3.04 -9.60 -2.92
N ALA A 227 3.29 -10.54 -3.83
CA ALA A 227 2.47 -11.72 -4.04
C ALA A 227 2.52 -12.72 -2.86
N GLU A 228 3.66 -12.82 -2.17
CA GLU A 228 3.77 -13.56 -0.91
C GLU A 228 3.10 -12.81 0.25
N ALA A 229 3.38 -11.51 0.37
CA ALA A 229 2.85 -10.69 1.45
C ALA A 229 1.32 -10.63 1.45
N LYS A 230 0.67 -10.61 0.27
CA LYS A 230 -0.80 -10.58 0.19
C LYS A 230 -1.47 -11.84 0.77
N ALA A 231 -0.85 -13.01 0.61
CA ALA A 231 -1.40 -14.24 1.16
C ALA A 231 -1.29 -14.26 2.69
N LYS A 232 -0.18 -13.72 3.22
CA LYS A 232 0.03 -13.53 4.66
C LYS A 232 -0.95 -12.51 5.23
N LEU A 233 -1.18 -11.41 4.53
CA LEU A 233 -2.12 -10.38 4.94
C LEU A 233 -3.54 -10.94 5.06
N ASP A 234 -4.02 -11.70 4.08
CA ASP A 234 -5.36 -12.31 4.15
C ASP A 234 -5.51 -13.26 5.34
N ALA A 235 -4.48 -14.07 5.61
CA ALA A 235 -4.45 -14.96 6.76
C ALA A 235 -4.38 -14.20 8.10
N ALA A 236 -3.59 -13.12 8.18
CA ALA A 236 -3.48 -12.28 9.38
C ALA A 236 -4.82 -11.58 9.67
N LEU A 237 -5.40 -10.91 8.67
CA LEU A 237 -6.69 -10.24 8.78
C LEU A 237 -7.82 -11.20 9.19
N TYR A 238 -7.85 -12.42 8.65
CA TYR A 238 -8.81 -13.44 9.05
C TYR A 238 -8.73 -13.75 10.56
N ASN A 239 -7.51 -13.80 11.11
CA ASN A 239 -7.24 -14.12 12.51
C ASN A 239 -7.28 -12.90 13.45
N SER A 240 -7.32 -11.67 12.91
CA SER A 240 -7.41 -10.42 13.68
C SER A 240 -8.74 -10.30 14.47
N GLY A 241 -8.78 -9.46 15.51
CA GLY A 241 -9.91 -9.24 16.41
C GLY A 241 -10.93 -8.18 15.96
N ASP A 242 -10.99 -7.82 14.67
CA ASP A 242 -11.86 -6.77 14.10
C ASP A 242 -11.56 -5.34 14.58
N THR A 243 -10.40 -5.07 15.18
CA THR A 243 -10.00 -3.72 15.57
C THR A 243 -9.19 -3.03 14.45
N GLU A 244 -9.34 -1.70 14.33
CA GLU A 244 -8.55 -0.92 13.35
C GLU A 244 -7.05 -1.02 13.64
N ASP A 245 -6.66 -1.08 14.91
CA ASP A 245 -5.26 -1.17 15.33
C ASP A 245 -4.60 -2.50 14.93
N GLU A 246 -5.31 -3.63 15.08
CA GLU A 246 -4.80 -4.94 14.67
C GLU A 246 -4.71 -5.06 13.15
N ALA A 247 -5.76 -4.64 12.42
CA ALA A 247 -5.75 -4.64 10.96
C ALA A 247 -4.61 -3.75 10.42
N GLU A 248 -4.38 -2.61 11.06
CA GLU A 248 -3.28 -1.72 10.73
C GLU A 248 -1.90 -2.34 11.01
N ASN A 249 -1.75 -3.10 12.10
CA ASN A 249 -0.52 -3.86 12.36
C ASN A 249 -0.27 -4.90 11.26
N ASP A 250 -1.29 -5.66 10.86
CA ASP A 250 -1.19 -6.66 9.79
C ASP A 250 -0.78 -6.02 8.44
N ILE A 251 -1.29 -4.82 8.15
CA ILE A 251 -0.91 -4.03 6.97
C ILE A 251 0.56 -3.54 7.07
N ASN A 252 1.01 -3.11 8.26
CA ASN A 252 2.40 -2.72 8.46
C ASN A 252 3.34 -3.93 8.29
N GLU A 253 2.94 -5.13 8.71
CA GLU A 253 3.68 -6.36 8.46
C GLU A 253 3.78 -6.68 6.96
N TYR A 254 2.71 -6.44 6.19
CA TYR A 254 2.74 -6.51 4.73
C TYR A 254 3.79 -5.56 4.14
N ASP A 255 3.77 -4.27 4.50
CA ASP A 255 4.70 -3.28 3.95
C ASP A 255 6.15 -3.59 4.37
N GLY A 256 6.35 -4.09 5.60
CA GLY A 256 7.64 -4.54 6.12
C GLY A 256 8.19 -5.76 5.38
N TRP A 257 7.34 -6.74 5.07
CA TRP A 257 7.70 -7.91 4.26
C TRP A 257 8.16 -7.49 2.87
N VAL A 258 7.39 -6.62 2.20
CA VAL A 258 7.72 -6.13 0.85
C VAL A 258 9.05 -5.38 0.87
N CYS A 259 9.27 -4.48 1.83
CA CYS A 259 10.53 -3.75 1.94
C CYS A 259 11.73 -4.67 2.14
N THR A 260 11.57 -5.75 2.92
CA THR A 260 12.66 -6.67 3.25
C THR A 260 12.97 -7.66 2.12
N ASN A 261 11.95 -8.13 1.39
CA ASN A 261 12.09 -9.23 0.43
C ASN A 261 12.12 -8.81 -1.05
N SER A 262 11.93 -7.52 -1.36
CA SER A 262 11.85 -7.02 -2.74
C SER A 262 13.20 -6.78 -3.43
N SER A 263 14.34 -6.93 -2.74
CA SER A 263 15.69 -6.56 -3.23
C SER A 263 15.88 -5.08 -3.63
N VAL A 264 14.89 -4.24 -3.33
CA VAL A 264 14.91 -2.80 -3.58
C VAL A 264 15.17 -2.08 -2.25
N ASN A 265 16.07 -1.10 -2.27
CA ASN A 265 16.42 -0.34 -1.07
C ASN A 265 15.20 0.41 -0.53
N ALA A 266 15.05 0.47 0.80
CA ALA A 266 13.90 1.09 1.43
C ALA A 266 13.75 2.59 1.11
N ASN A 267 14.84 3.32 0.86
CA ASN A 267 14.76 4.72 0.43
C ASN A 267 14.11 4.85 -0.96
N VAL A 268 14.41 3.94 -1.88
CA VAL A 268 13.77 3.92 -3.21
C VAL A 268 12.28 3.61 -3.07
N HIS A 269 11.89 2.66 -2.21
CA HIS A 269 10.47 2.43 -1.89
C HIS A 269 9.78 3.68 -1.36
N ALA A 270 10.38 4.36 -0.39
CA ALA A 270 9.82 5.59 0.18
C ALA A 270 9.67 6.70 -0.88
N GLU A 271 10.67 6.91 -1.74
CA GLU A 271 10.60 7.91 -2.83
C GLU A 271 9.49 7.56 -3.85
N LEU A 272 9.38 6.30 -4.26
CA LEU A 272 8.34 5.82 -5.17
C LEU A 272 6.93 5.92 -4.57
N MET A 273 6.80 5.63 -3.27
CA MET A 273 5.55 5.82 -2.53
C MET A 273 5.19 7.31 -2.46
N ARG A 274 6.14 8.21 -2.18
CA ARG A 274 5.86 9.65 -2.14
C ARG A 274 5.36 10.17 -3.48
N ILE A 275 5.98 9.77 -4.59
CA ILE A 275 5.50 10.07 -5.96
C ILE A 275 4.06 9.57 -6.15
N GLY A 276 3.79 8.34 -5.72
CA GLY A 276 2.47 7.75 -5.79
C GLY A 276 1.42 8.52 -4.98
N VAL A 277 1.72 8.85 -3.73
CA VAL A 277 0.85 9.64 -2.84
C VAL A 277 0.52 11.00 -3.45
N THR A 278 1.53 11.72 -3.94
CA THR A 278 1.32 13.03 -4.58
C THR A 278 0.44 12.91 -5.83
N THR A 279 0.68 11.90 -6.66
CA THR A 279 -0.14 11.66 -7.86
C THR A 279 -1.58 11.37 -7.49
N PHE A 280 -1.80 10.50 -6.51
CA PHE A 280 -3.14 10.18 -6.00
C PHE A 280 -3.85 11.43 -5.48
N LEU A 281 -3.17 12.25 -4.67
CA LEU A 281 -3.77 13.44 -4.07
C LEU A 281 -4.08 14.53 -5.10
N ASN A 282 -3.27 14.65 -6.16
CA ASN A 282 -3.57 15.56 -7.26
C ASN A 282 -4.76 15.06 -8.09
N ALA A 283 -4.85 13.74 -8.32
CA ALA A 283 -5.96 13.12 -9.05
C ALA A 283 -7.29 13.13 -8.27
N THR A 284 -7.25 13.25 -6.95
CA THR A 284 -8.43 13.31 -6.05
C THR A 284 -8.80 14.73 -5.63
N ALA A 285 -8.31 15.75 -6.32
CA ALA A 285 -8.59 17.15 -5.96
C ALA A 285 -10.10 17.51 -5.98
N SER A 286 -10.92 16.78 -6.75
CA SER A 286 -12.38 16.95 -6.81
C SER A 286 -13.16 16.14 -5.77
N MET A 287 -12.52 15.18 -5.09
CA MET A 287 -13.17 14.39 -4.04
C MET A 287 -13.55 15.28 -2.85
N SER A 288 -14.62 14.91 -2.14
CA SER A 288 -15.00 15.58 -0.90
C SER A 288 -13.82 15.62 0.09
N ALA A 289 -13.68 16.71 0.86
CA ALA A 289 -12.56 16.90 1.78
C ALA A 289 -12.41 15.73 2.76
N ASN A 290 -13.52 15.24 3.34
CA ASN A 290 -13.51 14.12 4.28
C ASN A 290 -13.11 12.80 3.60
N GLY A 291 -13.67 12.50 2.42
CA GLY A 291 -13.28 11.30 1.66
C GLY A 291 -11.82 11.34 1.23
N ARG A 292 -11.35 12.50 0.75
CA ARG A 292 -9.95 12.73 0.38
C ARG A 292 -9.01 12.55 1.57
N LEU A 293 -9.36 13.11 2.74
CA LEU A 293 -8.59 12.97 3.97
C LEU A 293 -8.53 11.51 4.43
N ALA A 294 -9.66 10.80 4.48
CA ALA A 294 -9.73 9.43 4.97
C ALA A 294 -8.76 8.51 4.20
N ILE A 295 -8.70 8.68 2.88
CA ILE A 295 -7.81 7.90 2.01
C ILE A 295 -6.38 8.41 2.09
N ALA A 296 -6.18 9.73 2.17
CA ALA A 296 -4.85 10.33 2.36
C ALA A 296 -4.18 9.79 3.63
N LYS A 297 -4.93 9.62 4.73
CA LYS A 297 -4.40 9.04 5.97
C LYS A 297 -3.86 7.63 5.73
N SER A 298 -4.60 6.75 5.08
CA SER A 298 -4.11 5.39 4.76
C SER A 298 -2.81 5.43 3.97
N PHE A 299 -2.75 6.25 2.92
CA PHE A 299 -1.53 6.45 2.12
C PHE A 299 -0.35 6.97 2.94
N TYR A 300 -0.57 8.03 3.71
CA TYR A 300 0.49 8.67 4.49
C TYR A 300 0.96 7.82 5.66
N LYS A 301 0.10 7.03 6.31
CA LYS A 301 0.50 6.08 7.37
C LYS A 301 1.47 5.03 6.82
N ARG A 302 1.10 4.42 5.69
CA ARG A 302 1.95 3.42 5.01
C ARG A 302 3.27 4.02 4.53
N TYR A 303 3.20 5.20 3.92
CA TYR A 303 4.41 5.92 3.53
C TYR A 303 5.29 6.28 4.74
N ALA A 304 4.73 6.76 5.85
CA ALA A 304 5.47 7.05 7.07
C ALA A 304 6.14 5.80 7.67
N PHE A 305 5.46 4.65 7.61
CA PHE A 305 6.03 3.38 8.02
C PHE A 305 7.27 3.02 7.17
N VAL A 306 7.15 3.01 5.84
CA VAL A 306 8.27 2.71 4.94
C VAL A 306 9.39 3.76 5.04
N LEU A 307 9.03 5.04 5.19
CA LEU A 307 9.96 6.14 5.44
C LEU A 307 10.76 5.89 6.72
N SER A 308 10.15 5.37 7.79
CA SER A 308 10.85 5.06 9.04
C SER A 308 11.88 3.93 8.86
N ILE A 309 11.56 2.90 8.08
CA ILE A 309 12.49 1.81 7.73
C ILE A 309 13.68 2.37 6.94
N ALA A 310 13.39 3.19 5.92
CA ALA A 310 14.41 3.84 5.10
C ALA A 310 15.31 4.74 5.95
N MET A 311 14.72 5.58 6.81
CA MET A 311 15.47 6.51 7.66
C MET A 311 16.39 5.76 8.63
N LYS A 312 15.90 4.71 9.29
CA LYS A 312 16.71 3.84 10.15
C LYS A 312 17.95 3.31 9.42
N GLN A 313 17.76 2.76 8.22
CA GLN A 313 18.87 2.21 7.43
C GLN A 313 19.89 3.30 7.06
N GLN A 314 19.45 4.49 6.68
CA GLN A 314 20.36 5.58 6.34
C GLN A 314 21.11 6.12 7.57
N PHE A 315 20.48 6.22 8.74
CA PHE A 315 21.19 6.60 9.96
C PHE A 315 22.22 5.54 10.38
N GLN A 316 21.91 4.26 10.24
CA GLN A 316 22.88 3.19 10.46
C GLN A 316 24.08 3.34 9.51
N ALA A 317 23.83 3.61 8.23
CA ALA A 317 24.88 3.86 7.25
C ALA A 317 25.70 5.14 7.55
N ALA A 318 25.09 6.16 8.16
CA ALA A 318 25.78 7.37 8.61
C ALA A 318 26.66 7.14 9.87
N GLY A 319 26.58 5.97 10.51
CA GLY A 319 27.31 5.64 11.72
C GLY A 319 26.60 6.03 13.01
N ALA A 320 25.26 6.09 13.00
CA ALA A 320 24.48 6.43 14.18
C ALA A 320 24.57 5.34 15.27
N SER A 321 24.57 5.77 16.53
CA SER A 321 24.48 4.89 17.69
C SER A 321 23.06 4.34 17.90
N ASP A 322 22.91 3.28 18.70
CA ASP A 322 21.60 2.71 19.03
C ASP A 322 20.64 3.73 19.68
N ALA A 323 21.16 4.66 20.47
CA ALA A 323 20.38 5.74 21.06
C ALA A 323 19.84 6.72 20.01
N GLN A 324 20.65 7.05 19.00
CA GLN A 324 20.25 7.89 17.87
C GLN A 324 19.24 7.16 16.99
N ILE A 325 19.47 5.88 16.68
CA ILE A 325 18.53 5.03 15.95
C ILE A 325 17.18 4.94 16.69
N SER A 326 17.20 4.76 18.01
CA SER A 326 15.98 4.72 18.83
C SER A 326 15.22 6.06 18.78
N SER A 327 15.94 7.18 18.79
CA SER A 327 15.35 8.52 18.65
C SER A 327 14.70 8.73 17.28
N VAL A 328 15.35 8.28 16.21
CA VAL A 328 14.82 8.35 14.83
C VAL A 328 13.59 7.45 14.67
N ASN A 329 13.62 6.24 15.21
CA ASN A 329 12.46 5.34 15.20
C ASN A 329 11.28 5.94 15.97
N SER A 330 11.54 6.53 17.14
CA SER A 330 10.52 7.21 17.95
C SER A 330 9.89 8.39 17.21
N ALA A 331 10.69 9.14 16.46
CA ALA A 331 10.18 10.20 15.57
C ALA A 331 9.28 9.62 14.47
N GLY A 332 9.64 8.48 13.88
CA GLY A 332 8.83 7.76 12.90
C GLY A 332 7.49 7.30 13.47
N SER A 333 7.49 6.69 14.66
CA SER A 333 6.26 6.32 15.37
C SER A 333 5.38 7.54 15.69
N SER A 334 5.99 8.67 16.06
CA SER A 334 5.27 9.92 16.35
C SER A 334 4.64 10.51 15.09
N LEU A 335 5.34 10.49 13.96
CA LEU A 335 4.81 10.88 12.65
C LEU A 335 3.58 10.03 12.29
N TYR A 336 3.72 8.71 12.39
CA TYR A 336 2.64 7.76 12.09
C TYR A 336 1.40 8.02 12.95
N ALA A 337 1.58 8.15 14.27
CA ALA A 337 0.50 8.44 15.21
C ALA A 337 -0.16 9.80 14.94
N SER A 338 0.62 10.81 14.57
CA SER A 338 0.11 12.15 14.23
C SER A 338 -0.74 12.13 12.95
N ILE A 339 -0.32 11.37 11.94
CA ILE A 339 -1.12 11.16 10.71
C ILE A 339 -2.43 10.44 11.07
N LYS A 340 -2.38 9.42 11.92
CA LYS A 340 -3.56 8.66 12.36
C LYS A 340 -4.61 9.55 13.04
N THR A 341 -4.19 10.54 13.83
CA THR A 341 -5.11 11.45 14.55
C THR A 341 -5.40 12.76 13.82
N SER A 342 -4.80 12.98 12.65
CA SER A 342 -5.01 14.19 11.83
C SER A 342 -6.45 14.32 11.37
N ASN A 343 -6.94 15.56 11.37
CA ASN A 343 -8.30 15.99 11.00
C ASN A 343 -8.35 16.74 9.67
N ASP A 344 -7.21 17.07 9.09
CA ASP A 344 -7.07 17.67 7.76
C ASP A 344 -5.68 17.39 7.17
N LEU A 345 -5.46 17.81 5.91
CA LEU A 345 -4.19 17.62 5.22
C LEU A 345 -3.07 18.56 5.72
N ASN A 346 -3.40 19.68 6.37
CA ASN A 346 -2.39 20.59 6.93
C ASN A 346 -1.78 19.99 8.19
N GLN A 347 -2.58 19.33 9.05
CA GLN A 347 -2.08 18.61 10.22
C GLN A 347 -1.12 17.46 9.84
N ILE A 348 -1.37 16.80 8.70
CA ILE A 348 -0.42 15.83 8.13
C ILE A 348 0.88 16.52 7.72
N ALA A 349 0.81 17.67 7.05
CA ALA A 349 2.00 18.44 6.66
C ALA A 349 2.80 18.93 7.89
N ASP A 350 2.13 19.38 8.95
CA ASP A 350 2.75 19.78 10.21
C ASP A 350 3.45 18.60 10.89
N ALA A 351 2.86 17.41 10.84
CA ALA A 351 3.50 16.19 11.36
C ALA A 351 4.80 15.86 10.62
N PHE A 352 4.84 16.02 9.28
CA PHE A 352 6.07 15.87 8.51
C PHE A 352 7.11 16.95 8.84
N ALA A 353 6.70 18.19 9.10
CA ALA A 353 7.61 19.26 9.52
C ALA A 353 8.26 18.97 10.89
N GLN A 354 7.48 18.44 11.84
CA GLN A 354 7.99 18.02 13.15
C GLN A 354 8.97 16.83 13.04
N TYR A 355 8.63 15.85 12.19
CA TYR A 355 9.49 14.71 11.88
C TYR A 355 10.83 15.17 11.28
N HIS A 356 10.78 16.05 10.28
CA HIS A 356 11.96 16.64 9.65
C HIS A 356 12.87 17.35 10.65
N SER A 357 12.31 18.19 11.53
CA SER A 357 13.08 18.88 12.58
C SER A 357 13.85 17.89 13.48
N THR A 358 13.18 16.82 13.90
CA THR A 358 13.79 15.79 14.76
C THR A 358 14.88 15.01 14.03
N VAL A 359 14.61 14.58 12.80
CA VAL A 359 15.58 13.87 11.95
C VAL A 359 16.82 14.73 11.69
N LYS A 360 16.65 16.01 11.34
CA LYS A 360 17.77 16.94 11.15
C LYS A 360 18.60 17.04 12.42
N SER A 361 17.96 17.22 13.57
CA SER A 361 18.67 17.31 14.85
C SER A 361 19.49 16.05 15.12
N GLN A 362 18.93 14.86 14.88
CA GLN A 362 19.67 13.61 15.06
C GLN A 362 20.84 13.49 14.07
N LEU A 363 20.65 13.86 12.80
CA LEU A 363 21.72 13.82 11.80
C LEU A 363 22.90 14.72 12.21
N LYS A 364 22.62 15.90 12.76
CA LYS A 364 23.65 16.80 13.30
C LYS A 364 24.41 16.19 14.47
N ILE A 365 23.77 15.36 15.29
CA ILE A 365 24.45 14.67 16.41
C ILE A 365 25.29 13.50 15.86
N THR A 366 24.73 12.70 14.94
CA THR A 366 25.43 11.57 14.31
C THR A 366 26.68 12.03 13.55
N LEU A 367 26.59 13.13 12.81
CA LEU A 367 27.68 13.72 12.05
C LEU A 367 28.11 15.06 12.66
N SER A 368 28.45 15.05 13.95
CA SER A 368 28.73 16.26 14.74
C SER A 368 29.77 17.20 14.13
N SER A 369 30.84 16.65 13.56
CA SER A 369 31.87 17.44 12.85
C SER A 369 31.33 18.24 11.65
N TYR A 370 30.18 17.83 11.11
CA TYR A 370 29.53 18.43 9.94
C TYR A 370 28.21 19.14 10.29
N ALA A 371 27.89 19.35 11.58
CA ALA A 371 26.60 19.87 12.02
C ALA A 371 26.24 21.23 11.37
N ASN A 372 27.20 22.14 11.18
CA ASN A 372 26.98 23.42 10.50
C ASN A 372 26.76 23.25 8.99
N ALA A 373 27.46 22.31 8.36
CA ALA A 373 27.26 21.99 6.95
C ALA A 373 25.86 21.40 6.73
N ILE A 374 25.41 20.51 7.62
CA ILE A 374 24.07 19.93 7.64
C ILE A 374 23.00 21.02 7.79
N GLU A 375 23.18 21.98 8.71
CA GLU A 375 22.27 23.12 8.87
C GLU A 375 22.21 24.00 7.61
N THR A 376 23.37 24.24 6.98
CA THR A 376 23.48 25.03 5.75
C THR A 376 22.76 24.34 4.60
N THR A 377 22.96 23.04 4.43
CA THR A 377 22.28 22.23 3.41
C THR A 377 20.78 22.28 3.61
N ASP A 378 20.30 22.04 4.83
CA ASP A 378 18.88 22.08 5.15
C ASP A 378 18.25 23.45 4.87
N THR A 379 18.95 24.53 5.25
CA THR A 379 18.54 25.90 4.96
C THR A 379 18.42 26.11 3.45
N ASN A 380 19.44 25.71 2.68
CA ASN A 380 19.43 25.84 1.21
C ASN A 380 18.28 25.06 0.57
N ILE A 381 17.90 23.90 1.12
CA ILE A 381 16.77 23.09 0.66
C ILE A 381 15.42 23.76 0.96
N ASN A 382 15.32 24.59 2.00
CA ASN A 382 14.04 25.14 2.49
C ASN A 382 13.87 26.67 2.32
N THR A 383 14.86 27.41 1.80
CA THR A 383 14.71 28.86 1.51
C THR A 383 13.66 29.18 0.43
N THR A 384 13.29 30.44 0.24
CA THR A 384 12.20 30.88 -0.67
C THR A 384 12.45 30.59 -2.17
N ALA A 385 13.71 30.40 -2.60
CA ALA A 385 14.07 30.03 -3.97
C ALA A 385 14.71 28.63 -4.04
N SER A 386 14.34 27.76 -3.11
CA SER A 386 14.99 26.48 -2.88
C SER A 386 14.48 25.35 -3.77
N ALA A 387 15.18 24.22 -3.70
CA ALA A 387 14.74 22.95 -4.28
C ALA A 387 13.31 22.57 -3.85
N LYS A 388 12.94 22.80 -2.57
CA LYS A 388 11.60 22.48 -2.07
C LYS A 388 10.54 23.41 -2.66
N THR A 389 10.81 24.70 -2.80
CA THR A 389 9.89 25.62 -3.47
C THR A 389 9.68 25.26 -4.94
N VAL A 390 10.75 24.88 -5.65
CA VAL A 390 10.67 24.42 -7.05
C VAL A 390 9.85 23.13 -7.15
N LEU A 391 10.05 22.18 -6.23
CA LEU A 391 9.26 20.95 -6.15
C LEU A 391 7.77 21.29 -5.95
N SER A 392 7.41 22.04 -4.91
CA SER A 392 6.01 22.38 -4.61
C SER A 392 5.33 23.13 -5.76
N THR A 393 6.04 24.05 -6.42
CA THR A 393 5.51 24.78 -7.58
C THR A 393 5.26 23.84 -8.77
N SER A 394 6.19 22.92 -9.04
CA SER A 394 6.08 21.97 -10.15
C SER A 394 4.97 20.92 -9.93
N LEU A 395 4.68 20.59 -8.67
CA LEU A 395 3.63 19.65 -8.28
C LEU A 395 2.24 20.29 -8.20
N GLY A 396 2.15 21.62 -8.18
CA GLY A 396 0.90 22.37 -7.96
C GLY A 396 -0.19 22.03 -8.99
N GLY A 397 -1.15 21.19 -8.60
CA GLY A 397 -2.34 20.86 -9.40
C GLY A 397 -2.07 20.04 -10.67
N THR A 398 -0.84 19.56 -10.90
CA THR A 398 -0.52 18.77 -12.09
C THR A 398 -0.95 17.31 -11.93
N ILE A 399 -1.55 16.73 -12.96
CA ILE A 399 -1.83 15.30 -13.08
C ILE A 399 -0.91 14.61 -14.10
N SER A 400 0.05 15.35 -14.67
CA SER A 400 1.02 14.79 -15.63
C SER A 400 2.05 13.94 -14.88
N LEU A 401 2.01 12.62 -15.13
CA LEU A 401 2.92 11.66 -14.50
C LEU A 401 4.40 12.02 -14.76
N ASP A 402 4.73 12.36 -16.01
CA ASP A 402 6.09 12.81 -16.39
C ASP A 402 6.50 14.08 -15.61
N ALA A 403 5.60 15.05 -15.46
CA ALA A 403 5.90 16.27 -14.72
C ALA A 403 6.15 15.99 -13.24
N ILE A 404 5.33 15.15 -12.61
CA ILE A 404 5.48 14.75 -11.20
C ILE A 404 6.82 14.04 -10.99
N ILE A 405 7.12 13.03 -11.81
CA ILE A 405 8.36 12.24 -11.71
C ILE A 405 9.58 13.16 -11.89
N ASN A 406 9.58 14.00 -12.92
CA ASN A 406 10.69 14.92 -13.19
C ASN A 406 10.86 15.96 -12.08
N ALA A 407 9.78 16.44 -11.46
CA ALA A 407 9.86 17.36 -10.33
C ALA A 407 10.59 16.72 -9.14
N TYR A 408 10.22 15.48 -8.78
CA TYR A 408 10.92 14.74 -7.72
C TYR A 408 12.38 14.43 -8.06
N VAL A 409 12.66 13.96 -9.27
CA VAL A 409 14.05 13.68 -9.71
C VAL A 409 14.90 14.95 -9.71
N ALA A 410 14.36 16.10 -10.13
CA ALA A 410 15.05 17.38 -10.06
C ALA A 410 15.34 17.79 -8.61
N PHE A 411 14.36 17.64 -7.72
CA PHE A 411 14.53 17.86 -6.29
C PHE A 411 15.63 16.97 -5.70
N PHE A 412 15.60 15.67 -5.95
CA PHE A 412 16.58 14.71 -5.44
C PHE A 412 18.00 15.02 -5.91
N ASN A 413 18.18 15.32 -7.20
CA ASN A 413 19.47 15.71 -7.75
C ASN A 413 19.96 17.03 -7.14
N SER A 414 19.07 18.00 -6.92
CA SER A 414 19.44 19.25 -6.26
C SER A 414 19.91 19.03 -4.82
N VAL A 415 19.21 18.21 -4.03
CA VAL A 415 19.62 17.87 -2.66
C VAL A 415 20.97 17.16 -2.65
N LYS A 416 21.18 16.21 -3.57
CA LYS A 416 22.45 15.51 -3.74
C LYS A 416 23.59 16.45 -4.04
N SER A 417 23.45 17.32 -5.03
CA SER A 417 24.49 18.30 -5.39
C SER A 417 24.81 19.24 -4.22
N THR A 418 23.80 19.76 -3.52
CA THR A 418 24.00 20.64 -2.36
C THR A 418 24.70 19.91 -1.22
N THR A 419 24.32 18.66 -0.92
CA THR A 419 24.93 17.88 0.17
C THR A 419 26.39 17.53 -0.14
N GLN A 420 26.69 17.15 -1.39
CA GLN A 420 28.06 16.85 -1.82
C GLN A 420 28.97 18.08 -1.77
N ALA A 421 28.45 19.26 -2.11
CA ALA A 421 29.21 20.51 -2.08
C ALA A 421 29.50 21.03 -0.66
N THR A 422 28.65 20.68 0.31
CA THR A 422 28.71 21.22 1.69
C THR A 422 29.44 20.29 2.66
N LEU A 423 29.28 18.97 2.53
CA LEU A 423 29.91 17.97 3.40
C LEU A 423 31.35 17.61 2.95
N VAL A 424 32.18 18.63 2.71
CA VAL A 424 33.57 18.43 2.28
C VAL A 424 34.37 17.74 3.40
N GLY A 425 35.09 16.67 3.04
CA GLY A 425 35.90 15.88 3.97
C GLY A 425 35.17 14.71 4.64
N ALA A 426 33.84 14.62 4.52
CA ALA A 426 33.09 13.44 4.94
C ALA A 426 33.38 12.23 4.04
N SER A 427 33.25 11.02 4.58
CA SER A 427 33.41 9.81 3.78
C SER A 427 32.30 9.68 2.74
N SER A 428 32.55 8.94 1.65
CA SER A 428 31.53 8.70 0.61
C SER A 428 30.27 8.07 1.19
N THR A 429 30.41 7.15 2.14
CA THR A 429 29.28 6.55 2.87
C THR A 429 28.49 7.59 3.67
N GLN A 430 29.18 8.47 4.41
CA GLN A 430 28.53 9.53 5.19
C GLN A 430 27.81 10.54 4.29
N VAL A 431 28.43 10.96 3.19
CA VAL A 431 27.82 11.87 2.22
C VAL A 431 26.59 11.23 1.57
N SER A 432 26.69 9.95 1.19
CA SER A 432 25.56 9.19 0.61
C SER A 432 24.39 9.08 1.60
N ALA A 433 24.68 8.66 2.84
CA ALA A 433 23.66 8.53 3.87
C ALA A 433 23.01 9.88 4.23
N ALA A 434 23.81 10.93 4.45
CA ALA A 434 23.29 12.27 4.72
C ALA A 434 22.45 12.82 3.57
N THR A 435 22.85 12.58 2.32
CA THR A 435 22.07 12.96 1.13
C THR A 435 20.69 12.32 1.16
N GLN A 436 20.64 11.01 1.42
CA GLN A 436 19.38 10.27 1.44
C GLN A 436 18.50 10.70 2.63
N ILE A 437 19.07 10.90 3.82
CA ILE A 437 18.33 11.44 4.97
C ILE A 437 17.72 12.81 4.63
N MET A 438 18.49 13.70 3.99
CA MET A 438 18.01 15.03 3.59
C MET A 438 16.91 14.96 2.54
N ILE A 439 17.01 14.07 1.55
CA ILE A 439 15.95 13.83 0.56
C ILE A 439 14.67 13.37 1.25
N LEU A 440 14.76 12.30 2.03
CA LEU A 440 13.63 11.64 2.67
C LEU A 440 12.91 12.55 3.67
N ALA A 441 13.65 13.39 4.40
CA ALA A 441 13.08 14.32 5.36
C ALA A 441 12.40 15.54 4.68
N ASN A 442 12.85 15.95 3.49
CA ASN A 442 12.40 17.18 2.83
C ASN A 442 11.45 16.99 1.64
N MET A 443 11.27 15.76 1.11
CA MET A 443 10.38 15.49 -0.04
C MET A 443 8.88 15.52 0.28
N ASN A 444 8.53 15.87 1.52
CA ASN A 444 7.17 15.83 2.08
C ASN A 444 6.43 17.14 1.87
#